data_AF-A0A382SC05-F1
#
_entry.id   AF-A0A382SC05-F1
#
_cell.length_a   1.000
_cell.length_b   1.000
_cell.length_c   1.000
_cell.angle_alpha   90.00
_cell.angle_beta   90.00
_cell.angle_gamma   90.00
#
_symmetry.space_group_name_H-M   'P 1'
#
loop_
_entity.id
_entity.type
_entity.pdbx_description
1 polymer ?
#
loop_
_entity_poly.entity_id
_entity_poly.type
_entity_poly.pdbx_seq_one_letter_code
_entity_poly.pdbx_strand_id
1 'polypeptide(L)' 'MKQHTIKEEVSATGIGVHSGKEVKITLKPAPADTGIIFWRNDDSPYQRAYKLLYREVPAVVDNVTNTLMAT' A
#
# COMPACT_ATOMS: atom_id res chain seq x y z
N MET A 1 12.72 23.74 -3.60
CA MET A 1 11.81 22.59 -3.80
C MET A 1 11.15 22.27 -2.46
N LYS A 2 9.85 21.98 -2.42
CA LYS A 2 9.13 21.58 -1.19
C LYS A 2 8.59 20.17 -1.37
N GLN A 3 8.44 19.42 -0.28
CA GLN A 3 7.74 18.14 -0.33
C GLN A 3 6.24 18.35 -0.51
N HIS A 4 5.57 17.34 -1.06
CA HIS A 4 4.15 17.37 -1.37
C HIS A 4 3.44 16.15 -0.77
N THR A 5 2.21 16.39 -0.30
CA THR A 5 1.26 15.35 0.08
C THR A 5 -0.12 15.76 -0.42
N ILE A 6 -1.09 14.84 -0.42
CA ILE A 6 -2.47 15.16 -0.80
C ILE A 6 -3.12 16.04 0.27
N LYS A 7 -4.08 16.88 -0.14
CA LYS A 7 -4.75 17.82 0.79
C LYS A 7 -5.73 17.12 1.73
N GLU A 8 -6.45 16.12 1.22
CA GLU A 8 -7.51 15.41 1.93
C GLU A 8 -7.54 13.94 1.53
N GLU A 9 -8.18 13.10 2.35
CA GLU A 9 -8.33 11.68 2.08
C GLU A 9 -9.21 11.44 0.85
N VAL A 10 -8.77 10.56 -0.05
CA VAL A 10 -9.53 10.15 -1.23
C VAL A 10 -9.60 8.62 -1.29
N SER A 11 -10.75 8.09 -1.73
CA SER A 11 -10.95 6.65 -1.90
C SER A 11 -11.46 6.31 -3.29
N ALA A 12 -11.06 5.13 -3.78
CA ALA A 12 -11.56 4.53 -5.01
C ALA A 12 -11.74 3.02 -4.83
N THR A 13 -12.69 2.45 -5.56
CA THR A 13 -12.94 0.99 -5.60
C THR A 13 -12.69 0.49 -7.01
N GLY A 14 -12.11 -0.70 -7.14
CA GLY A 14 -11.85 -1.33 -8.43
C GLY A 14 -11.56 -2.83 -8.30
N ILE A 15 -11.23 -3.48 -9.42
CA ILE A 15 -10.88 -4.90 -9.47
C ILE A 15 -9.36 -5.05 -9.57
N GLY A 16 -8.76 -5.80 -8.66
CA GLY A 16 -7.32 -6.08 -8.68
C GLY A 16 -6.96 -7.03 -9.82
N VAL A 17 -6.17 -6.55 -10.79
CA VAL A 17 -5.88 -7.22 -12.08
C VAL A 17 -5.51 -8.70 -11.95
N HIS A 18 -4.63 -9.07 -11.03
CA HIS A 18 -4.17 -10.46 -10.89
C HIS A 18 -5.03 -11.30 -9.94
N SER A 19 -5.72 -10.67 -9.00
CA SER A 19 -6.53 -11.38 -8.01
C SER A 19 -7.98 -11.59 -8.47
N GLY A 20 -8.47 -10.74 -9.38
CA GLY A 20 -9.88 -10.67 -9.77
C GLY A 20 -10.82 -10.18 -8.66
N LYS A 21 -10.30 -9.76 -7.50
CA LYS A 21 -11.09 -9.36 -6.34
C LYS A 21 -11.35 -7.86 -6.34
N GLU A 22 -12.52 -7.48 -5.84
CA GLU A 22 -12.80 -6.08 -5.52
C GLU A 22 -11.86 -5.59 -4.40
N VAL A 23 -11.31 -4.40 -4.59
CA VAL A 23 -10.44 -3.73 -3.65
C VAL A 23 -10.85 -2.27 -3.50
N LYS A 24 -10.77 -1.76 -2.27
CA LYS A 24 -10.88 -0.34 -1.96
C LYS A 24 -9.49 0.20 -1.61
N ILE A 25 -9.06 1.24 -2.30
CA ILE A 25 -7.83 1.98 -2.00
C ILE A 25 -8.23 3.31 -1.38
N THR A 26 -7.53 3.69 -0.31
CA THR A 26 -7.67 4.98 0.35
C THR A 26 -6.30 5.63 0.45
N LEU A 27 -6.14 6.81 -0.13
CA LEU A 27 -4.94 7.63 -0.02
C LEU A 27 -5.15 8.65 1.09
N LYS A 28 -4.16 8.79 1.98
CA LYS A 28 -4.22 9.72 3.12
C LYS A 28 -3.06 10.72 3.07
N PRO A 29 -3.25 11.97 3.54
CA PRO A 29 -2.15 12.89 3.77
C PRO A 29 -1.12 12.29 4.73
N ALA A 30 0.14 12.64 4.55
CA ALA A 30 1.25 12.22 5.41
C ALA A 30 2.18 13.40 5.72
N PRO A 31 2.83 13.43 6.90
CA PRO A 31 3.85 14.42 7.22
C PRO A 31 5.04 14.39 6.24
N ALA A 32 5.81 15.47 6.22
CA ALA A 32 7.09 15.49 5.51
C ALA A 32 8.00 14.33 5.95
N ASP A 33 8.84 13.88 5.03
CA ASP A 33 9.83 12.80 5.19
C ASP A 33 9.25 11.39 5.43
N THR A 34 7.93 11.23 5.45
CA THR A 34 7.28 9.90 5.56
C THR A 34 7.58 9.00 4.35
N GLY A 35 7.80 9.59 3.17
CA GLY A 35 7.86 8.86 1.91
C GLY A 35 6.48 8.32 1.49
N ILE A 36 6.47 7.20 0.75
CA ILE A 36 5.25 6.50 0.36
C ILE A 36 5.21 5.18 1.12
N ILE A 37 4.11 4.93 1.84
CA ILE A 37 3.89 3.69 2.60
C ILE A 37 2.58 3.07 2.13
N PHE A 38 2.65 1.81 1.69
CA PHE A 38 1.47 1.00 1.45
C PHE A 38 0.99 0.42 2.77
N TRP A 39 -0.31 0.53 3.03
CA TRP A 39 -0.92 -0.03 4.22
C TRP A 39 -1.95 -1.09 3.85
N ARG A 40 -1.78 -2.30 4.38
CA ARG A 40 -2.69 -3.43 4.12
C ARG A 40 -3.62 -3.66 5.30
N ASN A 41 -4.93 -3.69 5.03
CA ASN A 41 -5.98 -3.96 6.02
C ASN A 41 -6.71 -5.29 5.81
N ASP A 42 -6.35 -6.02 4.76
CA ASP A 42 -7.05 -7.24 4.39
C ASP A 42 -6.70 -8.40 5.33
N ASP A 43 -7.64 -9.31 5.49
CA ASP A 43 -7.47 -10.49 6.36
C ASP A 43 -6.98 -11.71 5.55
N SER A 44 -5.84 -11.55 4.88
CA SER A 44 -5.22 -12.65 4.12
C SER A 44 -4.44 -13.63 5.01
N PRO A 45 -4.22 -14.88 4.57
CA PRO A 45 -3.37 -15.83 5.29
C PRO A 45 -1.98 -15.28 5.59
N TYR A 46 -1.39 -14.51 4.67
CA TYR A 46 -0.11 -13.82 4.88
C TYR A 46 -0.20 -12.78 5.99
N GLN A 47 -1.25 -11.96 6.00
CA GLN A 47 -1.49 -10.99 7.07
C GLN A 47 -1.75 -11.66 8.42
N ARG A 48 -2.32 -12.86 8.45
CA ARG A 48 -2.49 -13.62 9.70
C ARG A 48 -1.18 -14.22 10.19
N ALA A 49 -0.39 -14.80 9.30
CA ALA A 49 0.86 -15.47 9.63
C ALA A 49 1.96 -14.49 10.06
N TYR A 50 1.95 -13.26 9.52
CA TYR A 50 3.02 -12.29 9.73
C TYR A 50 2.52 -10.93 10.24
N LYS A 51 1.40 -10.96 10.98
CA LYS A 51 0.51 -9.84 11.36
C LYS A 51 1.16 -8.55 11.89
N LEU A 52 2.40 -8.61 12.38
CA LEU A 52 3.13 -7.45 12.90
C LEU A 52 4.20 -6.89 11.93
N LEU A 53 4.62 -7.66 10.91
CA LEU A 53 5.74 -7.31 10.04
C LEU A 53 5.35 -6.68 8.70
N TYR A 54 4.11 -6.83 8.24
CA TYR A 54 3.72 -6.44 6.86
C TYR A 54 2.47 -5.56 6.76
N ARG A 55 2.07 -4.92 7.86
CA ARG A 55 0.92 -4.00 7.82
C ARG A 55 1.26 -2.71 7.09
N GLU A 56 2.46 -2.19 7.33
CA GLU A 56 3.06 -1.04 6.66
C GLU A 56 4.22 -1.52 5.81
N VAL A 57 4.17 -1.25 4.52
CA VAL A 57 5.21 -1.59 3.56
C VAL A 57 5.70 -0.29 2.93
N PRO A 58 6.83 0.28 3.41
CA PRO A 58 7.47 1.40 2.76
C PRO A 58 7.82 1.05 1.31
N ALA A 59 7.54 1.96 0.38
CA ALA A 59 7.86 1.80 -1.03
C ALA A 59 9.35 2.08 -1.27
N VAL A 60 10.21 1.16 -0.83
CA VAL A 60 11.67 1.21 -0.96
C VAL A 60 12.18 -0.05 -1.67
N VAL A 61 13.37 0.05 -2.29
CA VAL A 61 13.96 -1.04 -3.09
C VAL A 61 14.12 -2.34 -2.30
N ASP A 62 14.44 -2.24 -1.01
CA ASP A 62 14.63 -3.41 -0.13
C ASP A 62 13.34 -4.22 0.09
N ASN A 63 12.18 -3.62 -0.16
CA ASN A 63 10.87 -4.27 -0.01
C ASN A 63 10.31 -4.80 -1.35
N VAL A 64 11.02 -4.63 -2.46
CA VAL A 64 10.63 -5.17 -3.77
C VAL A 64 10.89 -6.67 -3.78
N THR A 65 9.92 -7.46 -4.26
CA THR A 65 10.02 -8.92 -4.31
C THR A 65 9.86 -9.43 -5.73
N ASN A 66 8.95 -10.38 -5.99
CA ASN A 66 8.77 -10.99 -7.30
C ASN A 66 8.17 -10.00 -8.30
N THR A 67 8.93 -9.66 -9.35
CA THR A 67 8.53 -8.67 -10.37
C THR A 67 7.89 -9.28 -11.63
N LEU A 68 7.60 -10.58 -11.66
CA LEU A 68 7.16 -11.30 -12.87
C LEU A 68 5.84 -10.74 -13.46
N MET A 69 4.89 -10.36 -12.58
CA MET A 69 3.55 -9.92 -12.99
C MET A 69 3.30 -8.44 -12.67
N ALA A 70 3.91 -7.93 -11.61
CA ALA A 70 3.86 -6.54 -11.15
C ALA A 70 5.02 -6.31 -10.16
N THR A 71 5.28 -5.06 -9.77
CA THR A 71 6.34 -4.66 -8.81
C THR A 71 5.80 -4.49 -7.39
#